data_AF-A0AAJ0HD75-F1
#
_entry.id   AF-A0AAJ0HD75-F1
#
_cell.length_a   1.000
_cell.length_b   1.000
_cell.length_c   1.000
_cell.angle_alpha   90.00
_cell.angle_beta   90.00
_cell.angle_gamma   90.00
#
_symmetry.space_group_name_H-M   'P 1'
#
loop_
_entity.id
_entity.type
_entity.pdbx_description
1 polymer ?
#
loop_
_entity_poly.entity_id
_entity_poly.type
_entity_poly.pdbx_seq_one_letter_code
_entity_poly.pdbx_strand_id
1 'polypeptide(L)'
;MLSVVHRNGKPTPAFATWEDYEAWDNERSAREWAGKPLESEETARLLRAVVDDLPPDVVALDLSASGRVLWTSTSAYPQQGAPATYYPSVAEYQLPVSEPPLPVVTRAQLTVVARLTWCVDMVVYSSSNDSRLDGKPAVFKYNPFVTMVGGDTWRELQVLARFPRNHPNILAPDALVVEELTGLGVIGFTTPWVPTPTLDRQWSFKLSWLRQLLTLVDQLHFLYGIHHQDLADRNVFVHPDNPDEILLFDFNFAATADDVDPARDDIKGVIALVYTLVTRDPAFTKPYFLPALDEKTILRGAPGSWIKHPRVELDTGVSVIYAELMEWVRQRRNPTNSPRPPGPCAIRKAPQPTPPSDVVTLDDGRKVDLIGGFTSAEDRIRAGRPMLNWRRPPVRTLDPSRRILATGRYIDEQEAYDRSTPKILVPDPTRGFPQPPVVASSPQKQVAGGEGGNSISKRKRSDGDPNSTRRKKEMAECRTSIPSSGDAAS
;
A
#
# COMPACT_ATOMS: atom_id res chain seq x y z
N MET A 1 -20.38 2.67 0.62
CA MET A 1 -20.26 1.79 1.81
C MET A 1 -21.63 1.20 1.99
N LEU A 2 -21.81 -0.08 1.71
CA LEU A 2 -23.12 -0.74 1.62
C LEU A 2 -23.15 -1.91 2.62
N SER A 3 -24.04 -1.90 3.61
CA SER A 3 -24.20 -2.99 4.58
C SER A 3 -25.37 -3.92 4.23
N VAL A 4 -25.25 -5.24 4.43
CA VAL A 4 -26.32 -6.23 4.22
C VAL A 4 -26.86 -6.76 5.56
N VAL A 5 -28.19 -6.72 5.79
CA VAL A 5 -28.83 -7.18 7.05
C VAL A 5 -29.76 -8.37 6.82
N HIS A 6 -29.69 -9.40 7.67
CA HIS A 6 -30.56 -10.59 7.59
C HIS A 6 -31.65 -10.65 8.69
N ARG A 7 -32.79 -11.25 8.33
CA ARG A 7 -34.12 -11.08 8.96
C ARG A 7 -34.40 -11.88 10.25
N ASN A 8 -33.40 -12.40 10.96
CA ASN A 8 -33.64 -13.28 12.12
C ASN A 8 -33.61 -12.55 13.47
N GLY A 9 -34.39 -11.46 13.62
CA GLY A 9 -35.00 -10.99 14.89
C GLY A 9 -34.13 -10.74 16.14
N LYS A 10 -32.83 -10.99 16.09
CA LYS A 10 -31.82 -10.58 17.05
C LYS A 10 -30.85 -9.71 16.28
N PRO A 11 -30.44 -8.53 16.81
CA PRO A 11 -29.30 -7.81 16.26
C PRO A 11 -28.07 -8.65 16.55
N THR A 12 -27.79 -9.62 15.70
CA THR A 12 -26.43 -10.12 15.54
C THR A 12 -25.67 -8.97 14.92
N PRO A 13 -24.55 -8.50 15.50
CA PRO A 13 -23.67 -7.59 14.80
C PRO A 13 -23.21 -8.34 13.55
N ALA A 14 -23.88 -8.10 12.42
CA ALA A 14 -23.29 -8.34 11.13
C ALA A 14 -22.17 -7.32 11.07
N PHE A 15 -20.98 -7.77 11.49
CA PHE A 15 -19.76 -7.05 11.27
C PHE A 15 -19.77 -6.66 9.80
N ALA A 16 -19.82 -5.36 9.50
CA ALA A 16 -19.47 -4.86 8.19
C ALA A 16 -17.98 -5.16 8.06
N THR A 17 -17.66 -6.36 7.58
CA THR A 17 -16.30 -6.73 7.30
C THR A 17 -15.87 -5.99 6.05
N TRP A 18 -14.58 -5.67 6.03
CA TRP A 18 -13.71 -5.53 4.88
C TRP A 18 -14.23 -6.03 3.52
N GLU A 19 -14.93 -7.18 3.51
CA GLU A 19 -15.43 -7.91 2.34
C GLU A 19 -16.59 -7.21 1.58
N ASP A 20 -17.42 -6.39 2.23
CA ASP A 20 -18.55 -5.71 1.57
C ASP A 20 -18.11 -4.50 0.72
N TYR A 21 -16.96 -3.90 1.04
CA TYR A 21 -16.39 -2.79 0.27
C TYR A 21 -15.74 -3.28 -1.04
N GLU A 22 -15.22 -4.51 -1.06
CA GLU A 22 -14.62 -5.14 -2.25
C GLU A 22 -15.61 -5.29 -3.41
N ALA A 23 -16.91 -5.49 -3.11
CA ALA A 23 -17.97 -5.64 -4.10
C ALA A 23 -18.39 -4.31 -4.78
N TRP A 24 -18.14 -3.17 -4.15
CA TRP A 24 -18.54 -1.86 -4.65
C TRP A 24 -17.49 -1.20 -5.55
N ASP A 25 -16.20 -1.48 -5.32
CA ASP A 25 -15.11 -0.83 -6.07
C ASP A 25 -14.59 -1.67 -7.25
N ASN A 26 -14.81 -3.00 -7.28
CA ASN A 26 -14.33 -3.88 -8.35
C ASN A 26 -15.14 -5.17 -8.55
N GLU A 27 -15.65 -5.38 -9.77
CA GLU A 27 -16.20 -6.65 -10.25
C GLU A 27 -15.16 -7.81 -10.21
N ARG A 28 -13.86 -7.48 -10.12
CA ARG A 28 -12.72 -8.41 -10.17
C ARG A 28 -12.15 -8.84 -8.81
N SER A 29 -12.21 -7.98 -7.79
CA SER A 29 -11.55 -8.21 -6.48
C SER A 29 -12.19 -9.32 -5.65
N ALA A 30 -13.49 -9.53 -5.82
CA ALA A 30 -14.22 -10.62 -5.16
C ALA A 30 -13.73 -12.04 -5.51
N ARG A 31 -12.79 -12.18 -6.47
CA ARG A 31 -12.22 -13.48 -6.88
C ARG A 31 -10.93 -13.86 -6.14
N GLU A 32 -10.22 -12.95 -5.48
CA GLU A 32 -8.81 -13.22 -5.13
C GLU A 32 -8.43 -13.12 -3.64
N TRP A 33 -9.29 -12.66 -2.72
CA TRP A 33 -8.89 -12.52 -1.31
C TRP A 33 -9.92 -12.88 -0.22
N ALA A 34 -10.80 -13.86 -0.47
CA ALA A 34 -11.71 -14.38 0.54
C ALA A 34 -11.01 -15.37 1.51
N GLY A 35 -10.26 -14.82 2.47
CA GLY A 35 -9.80 -15.54 3.67
C GLY A 35 -10.83 -15.55 4.80
N LYS A 36 -11.88 -14.71 4.70
CA LYS A 36 -13.14 -14.87 5.41
C LYS A 36 -14.29 -14.51 4.45
N PRO A 37 -15.42 -15.24 4.51
CA PRO A 37 -16.45 -15.14 3.48
C PRO A 37 -17.43 -14.01 3.82
N LEU A 38 -17.87 -13.25 2.80
CA LEU A 38 -19.32 -13.06 2.63
C LEU A 38 -19.93 -14.44 2.88
N GLU A 39 -20.84 -14.60 3.85
CA GLU A 39 -21.22 -15.91 4.44
C GLU A 39 -21.48 -17.04 3.40
N SER A 40 -21.72 -16.70 2.13
CA SER A 40 -21.45 -17.58 0.97
C SER A 40 -21.04 -16.82 -0.31
N GLU A 41 -20.37 -17.51 -1.26
CA GLU A 41 -20.15 -17.04 -2.64
C GLU A 41 -21.47 -16.72 -3.38
N GLU A 42 -22.56 -17.31 -2.91
CA GLU A 42 -23.92 -17.01 -3.35
C GLU A 42 -24.34 -15.58 -2.97
N THR A 43 -24.06 -15.10 -1.75
CA THR A 43 -24.32 -13.70 -1.35
C THR A 43 -23.57 -12.72 -2.25
N ALA A 44 -22.30 -12.99 -2.55
CA ALA A 44 -21.50 -12.17 -3.45
C ALA A 44 -22.10 -12.12 -4.87
N ARG A 45 -22.58 -13.26 -5.37
CA ARG A 45 -23.25 -13.38 -6.67
C ARG A 45 -24.56 -12.58 -6.72
N LEU A 46 -25.38 -12.67 -5.67
CA LEU A 46 -26.65 -11.95 -5.58
C LEU A 46 -26.44 -10.45 -5.47
N LEU A 47 -25.45 -10.01 -4.69
CA LEU A 47 -25.11 -8.60 -4.55
C LEU A 47 -24.62 -8.00 -5.87
N ARG A 48 -23.74 -8.71 -6.60
CA ARG A 48 -23.27 -8.29 -7.94
C ARG A 48 -24.40 -8.03 -8.92
N ALA A 49 -25.49 -8.80 -8.84
CA ALA A 49 -26.60 -8.67 -9.77
C ALA A 49 -27.42 -7.38 -9.57
N VAL A 50 -27.28 -6.70 -8.43
CA VAL A 50 -28.13 -5.56 -8.08
C VAL A 50 -27.37 -4.30 -7.66
N VAL A 51 -26.11 -4.43 -7.20
CA VAL A 51 -25.33 -3.32 -6.61
C VAL A 51 -25.20 -2.14 -7.56
N ASP A 52 -25.07 -2.47 -8.83
CA ASP A 52 -24.93 -1.53 -9.92
C ASP A 52 -26.20 -0.67 -10.06
N ASP A 53 -27.39 -1.27 -9.94
CA ASP A 53 -28.71 -0.64 -10.06
C ASP A 53 -29.13 0.24 -8.89
N LEU A 54 -28.30 0.31 -7.86
CA LEU A 54 -28.58 1.14 -6.70
C LEU A 54 -28.25 2.61 -6.98
N PRO A 55 -29.09 3.54 -6.48
CA PRO A 55 -28.71 4.94 -6.41
C PRO A 55 -27.38 5.14 -5.65
N PRO A 56 -26.56 6.13 -6.04
CA PRO A 56 -25.22 6.32 -5.49
C PRO A 56 -25.18 6.75 -4.02
N ASP A 57 -26.31 7.13 -3.45
CA ASP A 57 -26.50 7.50 -2.05
C ASP A 57 -26.99 6.33 -1.17
N VAL A 58 -27.24 5.15 -1.73
CA VAL A 58 -27.57 3.95 -0.96
C VAL A 58 -26.34 3.45 -0.21
N VAL A 59 -26.49 3.27 1.10
CA VAL A 59 -25.45 2.86 2.05
C VAL A 59 -25.75 1.57 2.82
N ALA A 60 -26.94 1.00 2.65
CA ALA A 60 -27.26 -0.36 3.10
C ALA A 60 -28.41 -0.93 2.26
N LEU A 61 -28.49 -2.26 2.19
CA LEU A 61 -29.60 -2.94 1.54
C LEU A 61 -29.86 -4.32 2.13
N ASP A 62 -31.08 -4.82 1.96
CA ASP A 62 -31.43 -6.22 2.27
C ASP A 62 -31.73 -6.98 0.98
N LEU A 63 -31.18 -8.19 0.86
CA LEU A 63 -31.47 -9.11 -0.23
C LEU A 63 -32.38 -10.24 0.23
N SER A 64 -33.32 -10.63 -0.63
CA SER A 64 -33.97 -11.94 -0.51
C SER A 64 -32.98 -13.06 -0.84
N ALA A 65 -33.34 -14.30 -0.49
CA ALA A 65 -32.61 -15.49 -0.92
C ALA A 65 -32.51 -15.64 -2.45
N SER A 66 -33.35 -14.94 -3.21
CA SER A 66 -33.32 -14.91 -4.67
C SER A 66 -32.56 -13.71 -5.26
N GLY A 67 -31.94 -12.88 -4.42
CA GLY A 67 -31.23 -11.65 -4.83
C GLY A 67 -32.12 -10.47 -5.16
N ARG A 68 -33.41 -10.49 -4.79
CA ARG A 68 -34.27 -9.31 -4.95
C ARG A 68 -33.97 -8.33 -3.83
N VAL A 69 -33.74 -7.05 -4.17
CA VAL A 69 -33.64 -5.97 -3.18
C VAL A 69 -34.97 -5.85 -2.44
N LEU A 70 -34.95 -6.10 -1.13
CA LEU A 70 -36.10 -5.99 -0.25
C LEU A 70 -36.19 -4.62 0.40
N TRP A 71 -35.04 -4.00 0.64
CA TRP A 71 -34.91 -2.73 1.32
C TRP A 71 -33.58 -2.06 0.96
N THR A 72 -33.54 -0.73 1.04
CA THR A 72 -32.33 0.09 0.90
C THR A 72 -32.38 1.21 1.95
N SER A 73 -31.22 1.63 2.44
CA SER A 73 -31.07 2.85 3.25
C SER A 73 -30.08 3.80 2.62
N THR A 74 -30.39 5.09 2.71
CA THR A 74 -29.47 6.20 2.43
C THR A 74 -28.93 6.83 3.72
N SER A 75 -29.49 6.47 4.88
CA SER A 75 -28.98 6.86 6.20
C SER A 75 -27.81 5.95 6.58
N ALA A 76 -26.65 6.55 6.83
CA ALA A 76 -25.50 5.82 7.35
C ALA A 76 -25.89 5.16 8.68
N TYR A 77 -25.49 3.91 8.88
CA TYR A 77 -25.61 3.29 10.19
C TYR A 77 -24.82 4.16 11.19
N PRO A 78 -25.41 4.60 12.31
CA PRO A 78 -24.84 5.66 13.18
C PRO A 78 -23.53 5.29 13.89
N GLN A 79 -22.88 4.18 13.54
CA GLN A 79 -21.58 3.75 14.06
C GLN A 79 -20.52 3.48 12.98
N GLN A 80 -20.79 3.70 11.68
CA GLN A 80 -19.88 3.36 10.59
C GLN A 80 -19.80 4.46 9.52
N GLY A 81 -19.56 5.70 9.93
CA GLY A 81 -19.05 6.70 8.99
C GLY A 81 -17.62 6.34 8.57
N ALA A 82 -17.24 6.62 7.32
CA ALA A 82 -15.85 6.49 6.88
C ALA A 82 -14.93 7.21 7.88
N PRO A 83 -13.86 6.58 8.39
CA PRO A 83 -12.99 7.20 9.37
C PRO A 83 -12.37 8.47 8.80
N ALA A 84 -12.41 9.54 9.60
CA ALA A 84 -11.56 10.70 9.40
C ALA A 84 -10.10 10.24 9.38
N THR A 85 -9.48 10.32 8.20
CA THR A 85 -8.14 9.81 7.98
C THR A 85 -7.12 10.93 8.00
N TYR A 86 -6.06 10.78 8.81
CA TYR A 86 -4.86 11.61 8.75
C TYR A 86 -3.87 11.06 7.72
N TYR A 87 -3.48 11.90 6.78
CA TYR A 87 -2.49 11.67 5.73
C TYR A 87 -1.22 12.46 6.04
N PRO A 88 -0.15 11.81 6.50
CA PRO A 88 1.12 12.48 6.81
C PRO A 88 1.70 13.21 5.60
N SER A 89 2.41 14.31 5.85
CA SER A 89 3.10 15.04 4.78
C SER A 89 4.30 14.27 4.23
N VAL A 90 4.74 14.64 3.04
CA VAL A 90 6.01 14.15 2.47
C VAL A 90 7.19 14.33 3.46
N ALA A 91 7.20 15.44 4.21
CA ALA A 91 8.25 15.71 5.20
C ALA A 91 8.17 14.75 6.40
N GLU A 92 6.97 14.43 6.88
CA GLU A 92 6.75 13.52 8.01
C GLU A 92 7.24 12.10 7.70
N TYR A 93 7.12 11.64 6.44
CA TYR A 93 7.67 10.35 6.02
C TYR A 93 9.19 10.23 6.23
N GLN A 94 9.92 11.34 6.26
CA GLN A 94 11.37 11.36 6.45
C GLN A 94 12.07 10.38 5.51
N LEU A 95 11.64 10.35 4.25
CA LEU A 95 12.26 9.48 3.23
C LEU A 95 13.71 9.93 2.99
N PRO A 96 14.62 9.01 2.63
CA PRO A 96 15.98 9.39 2.27
C PRO A 96 15.96 10.35 1.08
N VAL A 97 16.87 11.33 1.11
CA VAL A 97 17.11 12.18 -0.05
C VAL A 97 17.67 11.30 -1.15
N SER A 98 16.88 11.12 -2.20
CA SER A 98 17.27 10.40 -3.42
C SER A 98 17.69 11.40 -4.50
N GLU A 99 18.64 10.99 -5.33
CA GLU A 99 19.01 11.72 -6.54
C GLU A 99 18.76 10.84 -7.76
N PRO A 100 17.80 11.20 -8.64
CA PRO A 100 16.87 12.32 -8.49
C PRO A 100 15.81 12.07 -7.39
N PRO A 101 15.22 13.12 -6.80
CA PRO A 101 14.14 12.98 -5.82
C PRO A 101 12.94 12.23 -6.40
N LEU A 102 12.23 11.51 -5.52
CA LEU A 102 10.94 10.90 -5.84
C LEU A 102 9.94 12.01 -6.20
N PRO A 103 9.36 12.00 -7.41
CA PRO A 103 8.30 12.92 -7.81
C PRO A 103 7.12 12.92 -6.84
N VAL A 104 6.46 14.07 -6.75
CA VAL A 104 5.21 14.23 -5.99
C VAL A 104 4.14 14.70 -6.97
N VAL A 105 3.03 13.96 -7.03
CA VAL A 105 1.89 14.23 -7.92
C VAL A 105 0.58 14.25 -7.13
N THR A 106 -0.45 14.88 -7.68
CA THR A 106 -1.82 14.79 -7.14
C THR A 106 -2.63 13.72 -7.87
N ARG A 107 -3.79 13.31 -7.33
CA ARG A 107 -4.72 12.43 -8.06
C ARG A 107 -5.29 13.08 -9.30
N ALA A 108 -5.39 14.41 -9.33
CA ALA A 108 -5.83 15.15 -10.51
C ALA A 108 -4.85 14.99 -11.70
N GLN A 109 -3.62 14.56 -11.44
CA GLN A 109 -2.60 14.28 -12.47
C GLN A 109 -2.57 12.79 -12.87
N LEU A 110 -3.51 11.98 -12.39
CA LEU A 110 -3.59 10.54 -12.67
C LEU A 110 -4.92 10.24 -13.36
N THR A 111 -4.87 9.80 -14.62
CA THR A 111 -6.05 9.26 -15.31
C THR A 111 -6.18 7.79 -14.98
N VAL A 112 -7.34 7.35 -14.48
CA VAL A 112 -7.60 5.93 -14.20
C VAL A 112 -7.90 5.21 -15.51
N VAL A 113 -7.16 4.14 -15.77
CA VAL A 113 -7.32 3.25 -16.94
C VAL A 113 -8.13 2.02 -16.57
N ALA A 114 -7.81 1.41 -15.42
CA ALA A 114 -8.51 0.25 -14.91
C ALA A 114 -8.43 0.24 -13.38
N ARG A 115 -9.44 -0.32 -12.74
CA ARG A 115 -9.38 -0.63 -11.30
C ARG A 115 -8.93 -2.08 -11.17
N LEU A 116 -7.80 -2.30 -10.51
CA LEU A 116 -7.14 -3.62 -10.47
C LEU A 116 -7.62 -4.42 -9.27
N THR A 117 -7.51 -3.80 -8.09
CA THR A 117 -8.06 -4.36 -6.86
C THR A 117 -8.41 -3.26 -5.85
N TRP A 118 -8.82 -3.63 -4.64
CA TRP A 118 -9.12 -2.69 -3.58
C TRP A 118 -7.96 -1.74 -3.33
N CYS A 119 -8.24 -0.44 -3.47
CA CYS A 119 -7.29 0.65 -3.34
C CYS A 119 -6.05 0.55 -4.26
N VAL A 120 -6.20 -0.11 -5.41
CA VAL A 120 -5.17 -0.24 -6.41
C VAL A 120 -5.76 0.01 -7.80
N ASP A 121 -5.34 1.11 -8.42
CA ASP A 121 -5.74 1.49 -9.77
C ASP A 121 -4.57 1.36 -10.74
N MET A 122 -4.83 0.93 -11.97
CA MET A 122 -3.97 1.23 -13.10
C MET A 122 -4.27 2.65 -13.57
N VAL A 123 -3.25 3.48 -13.64
CA VAL A 123 -3.34 4.89 -14.02
C VAL A 123 -2.34 5.24 -15.10
N VAL A 124 -2.55 6.39 -15.74
CA VAL A 124 -1.58 7.04 -16.62
C VAL A 124 -1.37 8.47 -16.14
N TYR A 125 -0.11 8.87 -15.98
CA TYR A 125 0.21 10.26 -15.65
C TYR A 125 -0.27 11.19 -16.75
N SER A 126 -0.98 12.23 -16.33
CA SER A 126 -1.57 13.24 -17.17
C SER A 126 -1.10 14.59 -16.68
N SER A 127 -0.43 15.37 -17.54
CA SER A 127 0.01 16.72 -17.18
C SER A 127 0.87 16.74 -15.90
N SER A 128 1.80 15.78 -15.77
CA SER A 128 2.74 15.79 -14.65
C SER A 128 3.77 16.90 -14.88
N ASN A 129 4.04 17.69 -13.84
CA ASN A 129 5.12 18.69 -13.87
C ASN A 129 6.51 18.04 -14.02
N ASP A 130 6.57 16.72 -13.86
CA ASP A 130 7.75 15.91 -14.12
C ASP A 130 7.63 15.21 -15.48
N SER A 131 8.42 15.65 -16.46
CA SER A 131 8.45 15.08 -17.81
C SER A 131 8.92 13.62 -17.83
N ARG A 132 9.53 13.12 -16.75
CA ARG A 132 9.92 11.71 -16.62
C ARG A 132 8.73 10.79 -16.45
N LEU A 133 7.57 11.31 -16.03
CA LEU A 133 6.36 10.54 -15.75
C LEU A 133 5.30 10.71 -16.82
N ASP A 134 5.27 11.85 -17.53
CA ASP A 134 4.16 12.21 -18.41
C ASP A 134 3.84 11.13 -19.44
N GLY A 135 2.55 10.75 -19.51
CA GLY A 135 2.05 9.70 -20.39
C GLY A 135 2.42 8.26 -20.01
N LYS A 136 3.20 8.03 -18.94
CA LYS A 136 3.58 6.67 -18.53
C LYS A 136 2.46 5.97 -17.77
N PRO A 137 2.24 4.66 -18.01
CA PRO A 137 1.33 3.86 -17.19
C PRO A 137 1.99 3.51 -15.85
N ALA A 138 1.18 3.54 -14.79
CA ALA A 138 1.58 3.23 -13.43
C ALA A 138 0.47 2.48 -12.68
N VAL A 139 0.82 1.92 -11.53
CA VAL A 139 -0.12 1.35 -10.57
C VAL A 139 -0.18 2.28 -9.37
N PHE A 140 -1.32 2.91 -9.13
CA PHE A 140 -1.57 3.75 -7.97
C PHE A 140 -2.11 2.91 -6.81
N LYS A 141 -1.29 2.70 -5.79
CA LYS A 141 -1.69 2.10 -4.51
C LYS A 141 -2.02 3.22 -3.52
N TYR A 142 -3.22 3.19 -2.94
CA TYR A 142 -3.68 4.18 -1.97
C TYR A 142 -4.33 3.52 -0.76
N ASN A 143 -4.63 4.32 0.27
CA ASN A 143 -5.45 3.85 1.37
C ASN A 143 -6.44 4.94 1.82
N PRO A 144 -7.74 4.78 1.52
CA PRO A 144 -8.76 5.76 1.86
C PRO A 144 -9.26 5.65 3.31
N PHE A 145 -8.92 4.56 4.02
CA PHE A 145 -9.42 4.29 5.37
C PHE A 145 -8.27 3.99 6.31
N VAL A 146 -7.81 5.01 7.02
CA VAL A 146 -6.77 4.78 8.00
C VAL A 146 -7.28 5.11 9.38
N THR A 147 -7.79 4.06 10.05
CA THR A 147 -8.03 4.06 11.50
C THR A 147 -6.73 4.12 12.32
N MET A 148 -5.56 4.05 11.67
CA MET A 148 -4.22 4.16 12.28
C MET A 148 -3.19 4.92 11.40
N VAL A 149 -3.17 6.25 11.45
CA VAL A 149 -2.12 7.18 10.95
C VAL A 149 -1.21 6.69 9.80
N GLY A 150 -1.62 6.73 8.53
CA GLY A 150 -0.80 6.27 7.41
C GLY A 150 -0.83 4.75 7.07
N GLY A 151 -1.33 3.87 7.96
CA GLY A 151 -1.73 2.50 7.61
C GLY A 151 -0.66 1.64 6.90
N ASP A 152 -1.10 0.72 6.05
CA ASP A 152 -0.21 -0.18 5.29
C ASP A 152 0.64 0.58 4.25
N THR A 153 0.12 1.69 3.70
CA THR A 153 0.86 2.55 2.76
C THR A 153 2.10 3.18 3.42
N TRP A 154 1.99 3.64 4.67
CA TRP A 154 3.13 4.16 5.43
C TRP A 154 4.20 3.10 5.60
N ARG A 155 3.82 1.90 6.06
CA ARG A 155 4.75 0.79 6.31
C ARG A 155 5.48 0.39 5.03
N GLU A 156 4.72 0.22 3.95
CA GLU A 156 5.26 -0.19 2.65
C GLU A 156 6.23 0.87 2.08
N LEU A 157 5.83 2.14 2.05
CA LEU A 157 6.68 3.23 1.56
C LEU A 157 7.96 3.39 2.39
N GLN A 158 7.88 3.22 3.71
CA GLN A 158 9.05 3.35 4.56
C GLN A 158 10.12 2.31 4.24
N VAL A 159 9.74 1.16 3.70
CA VAL A 159 10.66 0.13 3.22
C VAL A 159 11.05 0.43 1.76
N LEU A 160 10.08 0.51 0.86
CA LEU A 160 10.32 0.61 -0.58
C LEU A 160 11.14 1.84 -0.99
N ALA A 161 10.88 3.00 -0.40
CA ALA A 161 11.60 4.23 -0.75
C ALA A 161 13.05 4.25 -0.24
N ARG A 162 13.46 3.28 0.59
CA ARG A 162 14.83 3.16 1.13
C ARG A 162 15.70 2.17 0.36
N PHE A 163 15.11 1.35 -0.51
CA PHE A 163 15.89 0.55 -1.43
C PHE A 163 16.57 1.43 -2.50
N PRO A 164 17.70 0.97 -3.08
CA PRO A 164 18.27 1.58 -4.27
C PRO A 164 17.20 1.67 -5.38
N ARG A 165 17.07 2.84 -6.00
CA ARG A 165 16.05 3.12 -7.02
C ARG A 165 16.16 2.21 -8.26
N ASN A 166 17.37 1.73 -8.53
CA ASN A 166 17.72 0.87 -9.65
C ASN A 166 17.99 -0.58 -9.19
N HIS A 167 17.41 -1.00 -8.06
CA HIS A 167 17.57 -2.37 -7.60
C HIS A 167 17.04 -3.36 -8.66
N PRO A 168 17.84 -4.35 -9.10
CA PRO A 168 17.47 -5.18 -10.26
C PRO A 168 16.25 -6.06 -10.01
N ASN A 169 16.00 -6.44 -8.76
CA ASN A 169 14.94 -7.39 -8.41
C ASN A 169 13.84 -6.84 -7.49
N ILE A 170 13.74 -5.52 -7.29
CA ILE A 170 12.70 -4.91 -6.45
C ILE A 170 11.99 -3.83 -7.25
N LEU A 171 10.65 -3.89 -7.29
CA LEU A 171 9.83 -2.86 -7.94
C LEU A 171 9.74 -1.61 -7.06
N ALA A 172 10.55 -0.60 -7.36
CA ALA A 172 10.56 0.66 -6.63
C ALA A 172 9.37 1.58 -7.01
N PRO A 173 8.89 2.45 -6.10
CA PRO A 173 7.83 3.42 -6.39
C PRO A 173 8.32 4.43 -7.43
N ASP A 174 7.47 5.05 -8.22
CA ASP A 174 7.87 6.08 -9.20
C ASP A 174 7.42 7.50 -8.81
N ALA A 175 6.36 7.64 -7.99
CA ALA A 175 5.95 8.90 -7.39
C ALA A 175 5.23 8.71 -6.04
N LEU A 176 5.25 9.76 -5.20
CA LEU A 176 4.29 9.90 -4.11
C LEU A 176 3.03 10.58 -4.64
N VAL A 177 1.88 10.15 -4.16
CA VAL A 177 0.61 10.79 -4.48
C VAL A 177 0.11 11.54 -3.25
N VAL A 178 -0.13 12.84 -3.42
CA VAL A 178 -0.70 13.72 -2.40
C VAL A 178 -2.13 14.12 -2.74
N GLU A 179 -2.88 14.49 -1.71
CA GLU A 179 -4.23 15.00 -1.84
C GLU A 179 -4.31 16.45 -2.37
N GLU A 180 -5.46 16.86 -2.91
CA GLU A 180 -5.64 18.14 -3.62
C GLU A 180 -6.05 19.32 -2.75
N LEU A 181 -6.46 19.09 -1.49
CA LEU A 181 -6.96 20.12 -0.59
C LEU A 181 -5.83 21.01 -0.08
N THR A 182 -4.72 20.41 0.35
CA THR A 182 -3.51 21.14 0.79
C THR A 182 -2.30 20.86 -0.10
N GLY A 183 -2.28 19.73 -0.83
CA GLY A 183 -1.13 19.34 -1.63
C GLY A 183 0.02 18.74 -0.81
N LEU A 184 -0.23 18.42 0.46
CA LEU A 184 0.81 17.98 1.39
C LEU A 184 0.60 16.54 1.85
N GLY A 185 -0.64 16.13 2.13
CA GLY A 185 -0.93 14.83 2.70
C GLY A 185 -0.73 13.69 1.71
N VAL A 186 0.21 12.79 1.98
CA VAL A 186 0.45 11.60 1.17
C VAL A 186 -0.65 10.59 1.41
N ILE A 187 -1.38 10.28 0.34
CA ILE A 187 -2.52 9.35 0.34
C ILE A 187 -2.18 7.98 -0.24
N GLY A 188 -1.01 7.88 -0.86
CA GLY A 188 -0.60 6.72 -1.64
C GLY A 188 0.70 6.98 -2.39
N PHE A 189 1.02 6.03 -3.24
CA PHE A 189 2.16 6.10 -4.14
C PHE A 189 1.87 5.31 -5.39
N THR A 190 2.69 5.52 -6.39
CA THR A 190 2.63 4.79 -7.64
C THR A 190 3.86 3.90 -7.79
N THR A 191 3.71 2.79 -8.51
CA THR A 191 4.82 2.00 -9.06
C THR A 191 4.70 1.95 -10.58
N PRO A 192 5.80 1.70 -11.32
CA PRO A 192 5.70 1.45 -12.75
C PRO A 192 4.72 0.33 -13.07
N TRP A 193 3.93 0.48 -14.14
CA TRP A 193 3.12 -0.62 -14.65
C TRP A 193 4.03 -1.70 -15.24
N VAL A 194 3.87 -2.93 -14.77
CA VAL A 194 4.59 -4.10 -15.28
C VAL A 194 3.67 -4.85 -16.24
N PRO A 195 3.92 -4.84 -17.56
CA PRO A 195 3.04 -5.44 -18.57
C PRO A 195 3.22 -6.97 -18.70
N THR A 196 3.75 -7.62 -17.67
CA THR A 196 3.87 -9.09 -17.59
C THR A 196 2.97 -9.63 -16.48
N PRO A 197 2.40 -10.83 -16.63
CA PRO A 197 1.69 -11.48 -15.54
C PRO A 197 2.67 -11.88 -14.42
N THR A 198 2.17 -11.87 -13.20
CA THR A 198 2.82 -12.47 -12.02
C THR A 198 3.02 -13.98 -12.21
N LEU A 199 3.96 -14.59 -11.47
CA LEU A 199 4.33 -16.00 -11.66
C LEU A 199 3.17 -16.98 -11.40
N ASP A 200 2.20 -16.62 -10.54
CA ASP A 200 0.99 -17.43 -10.31
C ASP A 200 0.15 -17.62 -11.59
N ARG A 201 0.24 -16.67 -12.54
CA ARG A 201 -0.46 -16.68 -13.83
C ARG A 201 0.41 -17.16 -15.00
N GLN A 202 1.65 -17.54 -14.75
CA GLN A 202 2.56 -18.11 -15.74
C GLN A 202 2.63 -19.63 -15.65
N TRP A 203 3.07 -20.30 -16.72
CA TRP A 203 3.30 -21.76 -16.71
C TRP A 203 4.78 -22.12 -16.68
N SER A 204 5.67 -21.17 -16.95
CA SER A 204 7.11 -21.40 -16.99
C SER A 204 7.76 -20.99 -15.66
N PHE A 205 8.81 -21.70 -15.25
CA PHE A 205 9.65 -21.34 -14.11
C PHE A 205 11.10 -21.77 -14.37
N LYS A 206 12.05 -20.86 -14.15
CA LYS A 206 13.47 -21.06 -14.44
C LYS A 206 14.30 -21.25 -13.18
N LEU A 207 15.36 -22.05 -13.26
CA LEU A 207 16.34 -22.19 -12.17
C LEU A 207 17.04 -20.84 -11.86
N SER A 208 17.27 -20.01 -12.89
CA SER A 208 17.85 -18.67 -12.71
C SER A 208 16.95 -17.76 -11.86
N TRP A 209 15.63 -17.84 -12.04
CA TRP A 209 14.66 -17.10 -11.24
C TRP A 209 14.65 -17.56 -9.79
N LEU A 210 14.74 -18.87 -9.53
CA LEU A 210 14.93 -19.39 -8.17
C LEU A 210 16.17 -18.77 -7.52
N ARG A 211 17.32 -18.84 -8.19
CA ARG A 211 18.59 -18.31 -7.64
C ARG A 211 18.52 -16.81 -7.35
N GLN A 212 17.88 -16.03 -8.20
CA GLN A 212 17.64 -14.61 -7.95
C GLN A 212 16.75 -14.39 -6.73
N LEU A 213 15.67 -15.16 -6.59
CA LEU A 213 14.78 -15.08 -5.43
C LEU A 213 15.52 -15.42 -4.13
N LEU A 214 16.28 -16.52 -4.11
CA LEU A 214 17.07 -16.93 -2.94
C LEU A 214 18.08 -15.85 -2.54
N THR A 215 18.81 -15.31 -3.54
CA THR A 215 19.78 -14.22 -3.33
C THR A 215 19.10 -12.95 -2.82
N LEU A 216 17.95 -12.60 -3.39
CA LEU A 216 17.19 -11.42 -2.99
C LEU A 216 16.70 -11.54 -1.54
N VAL A 217 16.16 -12.70 -1.14
CA VAL A 217 15.72 -12.93 0.24
C VAL A 217 16.89 -12.82 1.22
N ASP A 218 18.06 -13.33 0.86
CA ASP A 218 19.27 -13.14 1.67
C ASP A 218 19.70 -11.68 1.75
N GLN A 219 19.62 -10.92 0.66
CA GLN A 219 19.89 -9.49 0.67
C GLN A 219 18.88 -8.75 1.58
N LEU A 220 17.59 -9.07 1.47
CA LEU A 220 16.57 -8.51 2.35
C LEU A 220 16.92 -8.78 3.82
N HIS A 221 17.18 -10.03 4.20
CA HIS A 221 17.45 -10.41 5.59
C HIS A 221 18.78 -9.85 6.10
N PHE A 222 19.88 -10.08 5.37
CA PHE A 222 21.23 -9.82 5.89
C PHE A 222 21.78 -8.45 5.54
N LEU A 223 21.43 -7.89 4.37
CA LEU A 223 21.92 -6.58 3.94
C LEU A 223 21.00 -5.46 4.40
N TYR A 224 19.69 -5.63 4.18
CA TYR A 224 18.68 -4.60 4.46
C TYR A 224 18.00 -4.77 5.82
N GLY A 225 18.13 -5.92 6.48
CA GLY A 225 17.45 -6.17 7.76
C GLY A 225 15.93 -6.15 7.65
N ILE A 226 15.39 -6.54 6.49
CA ILE A 226 13.97 -6.56 6.17
C ILE A 226 13.53 -8.00 5.89
N HIS A 227 12.39 -8.40 6.46
CA HIS A 227 11.61 -9.59 6.09
C HIS A 227 10.41 -9.15 5.25
N HIS A 228 10.13 -9.84 4.15
CA HIS A 228 9.00 -9.48 3.27
C HIS A 228 7.65 -9.90 3.86
N GLN A 229 7.59 -11.08 4.50
CA GLN A 229 6.43 -11.64 5.20
C GLN A 229 5.18 -11.94 4.36
N ASP A 230 5.30 -11.87 3.05
CA ASP A 230 4.27 -12.29 2.09
C ASP A 230 4.89 -12.76 0.78
N LEU A 231 5.97 -13.55 0.87
CA LEU A 231 6.58 -14.15 -0.32
C LEU A 231 5.63 -15.20 -0.91
N ALA A 232 5.11 -14.89 -2.08
CA ALA A 232 4.21 -15.74 -2.86
C ALA A 232 4.40 -15.49 -4.36
N ASP A 233 4.00 -16.46 -5.18
CA ASP A 233 4.07 -16.39 -6.64
C ASP A 233 3.28 -15.21 -7.25
N ARG A 234 2.18 -14.80 -6.62
CA ARG A 234 1.41 -13.59 -6.95
C ARG A 234 2.18 -12.28 -6.71
N ASN A 235 3.26 -12.30 -5.94
CA ASN A 235 4.04 -11.11 -5.58
C ASN A 235 5.37 -11.02 -6.37
N VAL A 236 5.53 -11.84 -7.42
CA VAL A 236 6.72 -11.85 -8.27
C VAL A 236 6.33 -11.71 -9.74
N PHE A 237 6.93 -10.73 -10.42
CA PHE A 237 6.86 -10.58 -11.87
C PHE A 237 8.11 -11.12 -12.55
N VAL A 238 7.99 -11.45 -13.84
CA VAL A 238 9.13 -11.52 -14.75
C VAL A 238 9.40 -10.11 -15.28
N HIS A 239 10.66 -9.67 -15.27
CA HIS A 239 11.02 -8.33 -15.72
C HIS A 239 10.62 -8.14 -17.20
N PRO A 240 9.88 -7.07 -17.55
CA PRO A 240 9.32 -6.90 -18.89
C PRO A 240 10.40 -6.76 -19.97
N ASP A 241 11.49 -6.07 -19.65
CA ASP A 241 12.59 -5.85 -20.59
C ASP A 241 13.66 -6.95 -20.55
N ASN A 242 13.61 -7.84 -19.55
CA ASN A 242 14.59 -8.90 -19.36
C ASN A 242 13.92 -10.19 -18.85
N PRO A 243 13.55 -11.13 -19.74
CA PRO A 243 12.80 -12.32 -19.36
C PRO A 243 13.61 -13.31 -18.51
N ASP A 244 14.89 -13.04 -18.25
CA ASP A 244 15.71 -13.82 -17.33
C ASP A 244 15.77 -13.22 -15.92
N GLU A 245 15.15 -12.06 -15.69
CA GLU A 245 15.11 -11.40 -14.38
C GLU A 245 13.71 -11.42 -13.76
N ILE A 246 13.67 -11.42 -12.42
CA ILE A 246 12.43 -11.29 -11.65
C ILE A 246 12.36 -9.96 -10.92
N LEU A 247 11.14 -9.50 -10.64
CA LEU A 247 10.85 -8.33 -9.82
C LEU A 247 9.92 -8.73 -8.68
N LEU A 248 10.36 -8.50 -7.45
CA LEU A 248 9.55 -8.63 -6.23
C LEU A 248 8.83 -7.33 -5.94
N PHE A 249 7.55 -7.41 -5.55
CA PHE A 249 6.73 -6.26 -5.16
C PHE A 249 5.80 -6.62 -3.99
N ASP A 250 5.05 -5.63 -3.51
CA ASP A 250 4.05 -5.73 -2.44
C ASP A 250 4.65 -5.94 -1.03
N PHE A 251 5.31 -4.91 -0.53
CA PHE A 251 6.01 -4.91 0.77
C PHE A 251 5.10 -4.43 1.93
N ASN A 252 3.78 -4.57 1.80
CA ASN A 252 2.81 -4.11 2.79
C ASN A 252 2.94 -4.82 4.15
N PHE A 253 3.39 -6.08 4.16
CA PHE A 253 3.70 -6.85 5.37
C PHE A 253 5.17 -6.79 5.79
N ALA A 254 6.01 -6.03 5.08
CA ALA A 254 7.43 -6.04 5.33
C ALA A 254 7.79 -5.51 6.72
N ALA A 255 8.69 -6.22 7.40
CA ALA A 255 9.09 -5.98 8.78
C ALA A 255 10.61 -5.85 8.89
N THR A 256 11.08 -5.02 9.81
CA THR A 256 12.43 -5.12 10.37
C THR A 256 12.50 -6.28 11.37
N ALA A 257 13.69 -6.55 11.90
CA ALA A 257 13.87 -7.58 12.92
C ALA A 257 13.05 -7.33 14.21
N ASP A 258 12.68 -6.07 14.49
CA ASP A 258 11.97 -5.67 15.71
C ASP A 258 10.45 -5.89 15.64
N ASP A 259 9.87 -5.97 14.44
CA ASP A 259 8.43 -6.13 14.19
C ASP A 259 8.12 -7.39 13.36
N VAL A 260 9.03 -8.37 13.34
CA VAL A 260 8.85 -9.60 12.57
C VAL A 260 7.74 -10.49 13.17
N ASP A 261 6.82 -10.98 12.36
CA ASP A 261 5.83 -11.99 12.73
C ASP A 261 6.44 -13.38 12.44
N PRO A 262 6.74 -14.20 13.47
CA PRO A 262 7.31 -15.53 13.27
C PRO A 262 6.43 -16.47 12.43
N ALA A 263 5.11 -16.23 12.36
CA ALA A 263 4.22 -17.03 11.53
C ALA A 263 4.39 -16.74 10.03
N ARG A 264 4.93 -15.57 9.68
CA ARG A 264 5.15 -15.08 8.31
C ARG A 264 6.61 -15.20 7.87
N ASP A 265 7.19 -16.37 8.13
CA ASP A 265 8.57 -16.66 7.78
C ASP A 265 8.79 -16.69 6.25
N ASP A 266 9.74 -15.89 5.77
CA ASP A 266 10.10 -15.80 4.36
C ASP A 266 10.68 -17.11 3.80
N ILE A 267 11.41 -17.89 4.61
CA ILE A 267 11.97 -19.19 4.17
C ILE A 267 10.83 -20.14 3.80
N LYS A 268 9.83 -20.20 4.68
CA LYS A 268 8.58 -20.93 4.47
C LYS A 268 7.81 -20.38 3.26
N GLY A 269 7.79 -19.06 3.07
CA GLY A 269 7.20 -18.40 1.91
C GLY A 269 7.83 -18.87 0.60
N VAL A 270 9.17 -18.88 0.51
CA VAL A 270 9.91 -19.38 -0.66
C VAL A 270 9.62 -20.85 -0.93
N ILE A 271 9.65 -21.71 0.09
CA ILE A 271 9.34 -23.15 -0.07
C ILE A 271 7.98 -23.32 -0.72
N ALA A 272 6.99 -22.60 -0.21
CA ALA A 272 5.62 -22.68 -0.69
C ALA A 272 5.46 -22.15 -2.11
N LEU A 273 6.06 -21.00 -2.40
CA LEU A 273 6.08 -20.38 -3.74
C LEU A 273 6.66 -21.35 -4.77
N VAL A 274 7.83 -21.94 -4.51
CA VAL A 274 8.47 -22.84 -5.48
C VAL A 274 7.62 -24.11 -5.66
N TYR A 275 7.06 -24.64 -4.57
CA TYR A 275 6.16 -25.78 -4.64
C TYR A 275 4.93 -25.49 -5.51
N THR A 276 4.23 -24.37 -5.28
CA THR A 276 3.03 -24.01 -6.06
C THR A 276 3.33 -23.81 -7.54
N LEU A 277 4.49 -23.21 -7.87
CA LEU A 277 4.90 -23.03 -9.26
C LEU A 277 5.16 -24.36 -9.98
N VAL A 278 5.76 -25.34 -9.30
CA VAL A 278 6.11 -26.65 -9.86
C VAL A 278 4.90 -27.59 -9.93
N THR A 279 4.14 -27.72 -8.84
CA THR A 279 3.09 -28.76 -8.70
C THR A 279 1.70 -28.27 -9.06
N ARG A 280 1.45 -26.96 -8.99
CA ARG A 280 0.12 -26.35 -9.13
C ARG A 280 -0.94 -27.03 -8.27
N ASP A 281 -0.53 -27.51 -7.09
CA ASP A 281 -1.44 -28.18 -6.16
C ASP A 281 -2.52 -27.20 -5.70
N PRO A 282 -3.81 -27.46 -6.00
CA PRO A 282 -4.89 -26.57 -5.62
C PRO A 282 -5.01 -26.37 -4.11
N ALA A 283 -4.54 -27.33 -3.28
CA ALA A 283 -4.54 -27.20 -1.83
C ALA A 283 -3.67 -26.05 -1.31
N PHE A 284 -2.71 -25.60 -2.12
CA PHE A 284 -1.77 -24.53 -1.77
C PHE A 284 -1.86 -23.31 -2.70
N THR A 285 -2.61 -23.42 -3.80
CA THR A 285 -2.70 -22.37 -4.83
C THR A 285 -3.64 -21.23 -4.43
N LYS A 286 -4.70 -21.48 -3.63
CA LYS A 286 -5.59 -20.44 -3.04
C LYS A 286 -6.60 -21.05 -2.04
N PRO A 287 -6.93 -20.38 -0.92
CA PRO A 287 -6.36 -19.13 -0.42
C PRO A 287 -5.00 -19.37 0.26
N TYR A 288 -3.95 -18.76 -0.30
CA TYR A 288 -2.61 -18.80 0.29
C TYR A 288 -2.56 -17.88 1.50
N PHE A 289 -2.45 -18.44 2.69
CA PHE A 289 -2.27 -17.68 3.92
C PHE A 289 -1.01 -18.16 4.63
N LEU A 290 0.09 -17.42 4.45
CA LEU A 290 1.41 -17.79 4.95
C LEU A 290 1.41 -18.16 6.44
N PRO A 291 0.70 -17.46 7.35
CA PRO A 291 0.67 -17.85 8.76
C PRO A 291 0.11 -19.26 9.03
N ALA A 292 -0.92 -19.69 8.31
CA ALA A 292 -1.55 -21.00 8.52
C ALA A 292 -0.85 -22.15 7.79
N LEU A 293 0.06 -21.85 6.87
CA LEU A 293 0.77 -22.88 6.12
C LEU A 293 1.69 -23.69 7.05
N ASP A 294 1.80 -25.00 6.82
CA ASP A 294 2.82 -25.83 7.47
C ASP A 294 3.81 -26.32 6.41
N GLU A 295 5.04 -25.80 6.43
CA GLU A 295 6.09 -26.18 5.48
C GLU A 295 6.39 -27.68 5.53
N LYS A 296 6.19 -28.34 6.68
CA LYS A 296 6.40 -29.78 6.80
C LYS A 296 5.45 -30.56 5.91
N THR A 297 4.27 -30.01 5.62
CA THR A 297 3.29 -30.65 4.73
C THR A 297 3.74 -30.62 3.27
N ILE A 298 4.44 -29.56 2.86
CA ILE A 298 5.03 -29.42 1.52
C ILE A 298 6.29 -30.28 1.37
N LEU A 299 7.10 -30.33 2.43
CA LEU A 299 8.38 -31.05 2.46
C LEU A 299 8.25 -32.54 2.79
N ARG A 300 7.03 -33.12 2.83
CA ARG A 300 6.86 -34.57 3.10
C ARG A 300 7.38 -35.38 1.91
N GLY A 301 8.58 -35.93 2.03
CA GLY A 301 9.12 -36.92 1.10
C GLY A 301 10.55 -36.66 0.65
N ALA A 302 11.05 -37.51 -0.24
CA ALA A 302 12.35 -37.35 -0.89
C ALA A 302 12.29 -36.31 -2.03
N PRO A 303 13.42 -35.81 -2.57
CA PRO A 303 13.49 -34.88 -3.70
C PRO A 303 12.67 -35.24 -4.95
N GLY A 304 12.25 -36.50 -5.11
CA GLY A 304 11.38 -36.98 -6.18
C GLY A 304 9.87 -37.02 -5.84
N SER A 305 9.48 -36.56 -4.66
CA SER A 305 8.07 -36.55 -4.22
C SER A 305 7.24 -35.42 -4.84
N TRP A 306 7.90 -34.36 -5.32
CA TRP A 306 7.23 -33.25 -6.00
C TRP A 306 6.84 -33.66 -7.42
N ILE A 307 5.54 -33.87 -7.63
CA ILE A 307 4.98 -34.21 -8.93
C ILE A 307 4.78 -32.91 -9.71
N LYS A 308 5.57 -32.74 -10.77
CA LYS A 308 5.44 -31.62 -11.69
C LYS A 308 4.06 -31.63 -12.35
N HIS A 309 3.38 -30.49 -12.38
CA HIS A 309 2.16 -30.35 -13.15
C HIS A 309 2.44 -30.50 -14.67
N PRO A 310 1.60 -31.23 -15.44
CA PRO A 310 1.88 -31.48 -16.87
C PRO A 310 2.05 -30.24 -17.75
N ARG A 311 1.36 -29.15 -17.38
CA ARG A 311 1.41 -27.87 -18.11
C ARG A 311 2.56 -26.95 -17.69
N VAL A 312 3.28 -27.26 -16.61
CA VAL A 312 4.38 -26.41 -16.16
C VAL A 312 5.60 -26.63 -17.06
N GLU A 313 6.30 -25.57 -17.40
CA GLU A 313 7.53 -25.60 -18.18
C GLU A 313 8.70 -25.25 -17.27
N LEU A 314 9.68 -26.16 -17.19
CA LEU A 314 10.88 -25.94 -16.39
C LEU A 314 12.07 -26.04 -17.34
N ASP A 315 13.04 -25.15 -17.17
CA ASP A 315 14.32 -25.19 -17.90
C ASP A 315 15.27 -26.29 -17.39
N THR A 316 14.93 -26.89 -16.24
CA THR A 316 15.67 -27.99 -15.61
C THR A 316 14.73 -29.01 -14.96
N GLY A 317 15.27 -30.12 -14.46
CA GLY A 317 14.52 -31.12 -13.73
C GLY A 317 14.07 -30.64 -12.34
N VAL A 318 12.90 -31.12 -11.89
CA VAL A 318 12.36 -30.81 -10.54
C VAL A 318 13.38 -31.13 -9.43
N SER A 319 14.14 -32.21 -9.59
CA SER A 319 15.18 -32.61 -8.62
C SER A 319 16.29 -31.56 -8.47
N VAL A 320 16.64 -30.82 -9.53
CA VAL A 320 17.65 -29.76 -9.49
C VAL A 320 17.10 -28.53 -8.77
N ILE A 321 15.88 -28.11 -9.09
CA ILE A 321 15.17 -27.02 -8.39
C ILE A 321 15.04 -27.33 -6.89
N TYR A 322 14.61 -28.55 -6.57
CA TYR A 322 14.47 -28.99 -5.19
C TYR A 322 15.81 -29.02 -4.45
N ALA A 323 16.86 -29.54 -5.07
CA ALA A 323 18.18 -29.60 -4.46
C ALA A 323 18.75 -28.19 -4.17
N GLU A 324 18.61 -27.26 -5.11
CA GLU A 324 19.03 -25.86 -4.94
C GLU A 324 18.27 -25.19 -3.78
N LEU A 325 16.94 -25.33 -3.77
CA LEU A 325 16.09 -24.81 -2.70
C LEU A 325 16.47 -25.39 -1.34
N MET A 326 16.60 -26.72 -1.25
CA MET A 326 16.85 -27.37 0.04
C MET A 326 18.24 -27.12 0.59
N GLU A 327 19.25 -26.94 -0.26
CA GLU A 327 20.57 -26.51 0.20
C GLU A 327 20.50 -25.11 0.83
N TRP A 328 19.79 -24.17 0.19
CA TRP A 328 19.54 -22.85 0.75
C TRP A 328 18.75 -22.93 2.07
N VAL A 329 17.64 -23.68 2.12
CA VAL A 329 16.83 -23.88 3.34
C VAL A 329 17.68 -24.45 4.48
N ARG A 330 18.46 -25.50 4.22
CA ARG A 330 19.31 -26.17 5.23
C ARG A 330 20.30 -25.18 5.84
N GLN A 331 20.89 -24.32 5.02
CA GLN A 331 21.81 -23.29 5.51
C GLN A 331 21.12 -22.28 6.42
N ARG A 332 19.89 -21.82 6.10
CA ARG A 332 19.18 -20.80 6.93
C ARG A 332 18.51 -21.39 8.16
N ARG A 333 18.13 -22.67 8.13
CA ARG A 333 17.61 -23.41 9.29
C ARG A 333 18.72 -23.89 10.23
N ASN A 334 19.99 -23.74 9.86
CA ASN A 334 21.10 -24.14 10.72
C ASN A 334 21.26 -23.15 11.89
N PRO A 335 21.11 -23.60 13.16
CA PRO A 335 21.26 -22.73 14.34
C PRO A 335 22.63 -22.08 14.46
N THR A 336 23.69 -22.64 13.85
CA THR A 336 25.02 -22.02 13.88
C THR A 336 25.12 -20.79 12.98
N ASN A 337 24.15 -20.59 12.08
CA ASN A 337 24.05 -19.44 11.20
C ASN A 337 23.11 -18.36 11.78
N SER A 338 23.07 -18.26 13.13
CA SER A 338 22.30 -17.28 13.92
C SER A 338 22.22 -15.89 13.28
N PRO A 339 21.16 -15.12 13.58
CA PRO A 339 20.94 -13.82 12.95
C PRO A 339 22.19 -12.95 13.08
N ARG A 340 22.84 -12.70 11.96
CA ARG A 340 23.87 -11.66 11.91
C ARG A 340 23.18 -10.34 12.23
N PRO A 341 23.84 -9.44 12.99
CA PRO A 341 23.33 -8.09 13.12
C PRO A 341 23.07 -7.51 11.72
N PRO A 342 22.03 -6.68 11.55
CA PRO A 342 21.68 -6.12 10.25
C PRO A 342 22.92 -5.50 9.59
N GLY A 343 23.08 -5.76 8.29
CA GLY A 343 24.21 -5.26 7.51
C GLY A 343 24.32 -3.72 7.50
N PRO A 344 25.38 -3.16 6.91
CA PRO A 344 25.59 -1.71 6.87
C PRO A 344 24.46 -0.94 6.17
N CYS A 345 23.68 -1.62 5.33
CA CYS A 345 22.54 -1.06 4.60
C CYS A 345 21.20 -1.30 5.29
N ALA A 346 21.20 -1.65 6.58
CA ALA A 346 19.99 -1.93 7.34
C ALA A 346 18.99 -0.78 7.27
N ILE A 347 17.79 -1.08 6.80
CA ILE A 347 16.71 -0.14 6.64
C ILE A 347 16.13 0.20 8.01
N ARG A 348 16.15 1.49 8.34
CA ARG A 348 15.51 2.03 9.54
C ARG A 348 14.24 2.79 9.14
N LYS A 349 13.09 2.25 9.55
CA LYS A 349 11.79 2.90 9.38
C LYS A 349 11.72 4.14 10.29
N ALA A 350 11.18 5.25 9.80
CA ALA A 350 10.88 6.37 10.68
C ALA A 350 9.64 6.03 11.53
N PRO A 351 9.55 6.54 12.76
CA PRO A 351 8.35 6.35 13.58
C PRO A 351 7.14 6.92 12.87
N GLN A 352 6.01 6.23 12.99
CA GLN A 352 4.73 6.71 12.49
C GLN A 352 4.42 8.07 13.16
N PRO A 353 4.01 9.10 12.40
CA PRO A 353 3.84 10.44 12.93
C PRO A 353 2.61 10.48 13.83
N THR A 354 2.65 11.35 14.84
CA THR A 354 1.47 11.58 15.67
C THR A 354 0.59 12.65 15.00
N PRO A 355 -0.67 12.34 14.66
CA PRO A 355 -1.58 13.32 14.10
C PRO A 355 -1.75 14.51 15.06
N PRO A 356 -1.92 15.73 14.54
CA PRO A 356 -2.33 16.84 15.37
C PRO A 356 -3.74 16.59 15.93
N SER A 357 -4.05 17.17 17.09
CA SER A 357 -5.38 17.07 17.70
C SER A 357 -6.28 18.23 17.23
N ASP A 358 -7.51 17.93 16.82
CA ASP A 358 -8.54 18.94 16.46
C ASP A 358 -9.83 18.65 17.26
N VAL A 359 -9.80 19.02 18.54
CA VAL A 359 -10.94 18.80 19.44
C VAL A 359 -11.98 19.90 19.24
N VAL A 360 -13.17 19.51 18.79
CA VAL A 360 -14.34 20.40 18.71
C VAL A 360 -15.44 19.93 19.66
N THR A 361 -16.33 20.85 20.03
CA THR A 361 -17.60 20.50 20.68
C THR A 361 -18.69 20.54 19.62
N LEU A 362 -19.35 19.40 19.37
CA LEU A 362 -20.46 19.28 18.43
C LEU A 362 -21.74 19.90 19.03
N ASP A 363 -22.77 20.09 18.21
CA ASP A 363 -24.06 20.67 18.62
C ASP A 363 -24.78 19.86 19.72
N ASP A 364 -24.47 18.56 19.83
CA ASP A 364 -24.97 17.66 20.87
C ASP A 364 -24.16 17.73 22.19
N GLY A 365 -23.17 18.62 22.27
CA GLY A 365 -22.30 18.81 23.43
C GLY A 365 -21.15 17.81 23.54
N ARG A 366 -21.02 16.82 22.64
CA ARG A 366 -19.89 15.88 22.65
C ARG A 366 -18.61 16.58 22.20
N LYS A 367 -17.52 16.29 22.92
CA LYS A 367 -16.16 16.65 22.49
C LYS A 367 -15.58 15.53 21.64
N VAL A 368 -15.16 15.87 20.43
CA VAL A 368 -14.66 14.89 19.46
C VAL A 368 -13.35 15.41 18.86
N ASP A 369 -12.31 14.57 18.82
CA ASP A 369 -11.08 14.86 18.08
C ASP A 369 -11.26 14.49 16.62
N LEU A 370 -11.41 15.49 15.76
CA LEU A 370 -11.75 15.31 14.35
C LEU A 370 -10.64 14.68 13.49
N ILE A 371 -9.43 14.51 14.04
CA ILE A 371 -8.27 13.92 13.34
C ILE A 371 -7.89 12.57 13.98
N GLY A 372 -8.20 12.38 15.27
CA GLY A 372 -8.01 11.11 15.96
C GLY A 372 -8.79 9.96 15.30
N GLY A 373 -8.10 8.85 15.03
CA GLY A 373 -8.45 7.77 14.07
C GLY A 373 -9.76 6.98 14.25
N PHE A 374 -10.71 7.48 15.03
CA PHE A 374 -12.04 6.88 15.21
C PHE A 374 -13.20 7.87 14.96
N THR A 375 -12.90 9.10 14.57
CA THR A 375 -13.96 10.09 14.29
C THR A 375 -14.57 9.87 12.92
N SER A 376 -15.87 10.06 12.81
CA SER A 376 -16.56 9.88 11.54
C SER A 376 -16.32 11.05 10.58
N ALA A 377 -16.31 10.75 9.29
CA ALA A 377 -16.41 11.72 8.21
C ALA A 377 -17.53 12.75 8.43
N GLU A 378 -18.67 12.31 8.98
CA GLU A 378 -19.81 13.17 9.25
C GLU A 378 -19.53 14.21 10.33
N ASP A 379 -18.86 13.83 11.42
CA ASP A 379 -18.52 14.77 12.49
C ASP A 379 -17.59 15.88 11.96
N ARG A 380 -16.67 15.55 11.04
CA ARG A 380 -15.84 16.54 10.34
C ARG A 380 -16.68 17.49 9.49
N ILE A 381 -17.61 16.96 8.71
CA ILE A 381 -18.50 17.75 7.85
C ILE A 381 -19.37 18.67 8.71
N ARG A 382 -19.98 18.16 9.80
CA ARG A 382 -20.80 18.95 10.75
C ARG A 382 -19.99 20.07 11.40
N ALA A 383 -18.72 19.82 11.69
CA ALA A 383 -17.79 20.82 12.21
C ALA A 383 -17.23 21.78 11.14
N GLY A 384 -17.70 21.72 9.89
CA GLY A 384 -17.24 22.56 8.79
C GLY A 384 -15.79 22.31 8.39
N ARG A 385 -15.23 21.14 8.72
CA ARG A 385 -13.85 20.79 8.37
C ARG A 385 -13.79 20.20 6.95
N PRO A 386 -12.78 20.58 6.15
CA PRO A 386 -12.57 19.94 4.87
C PRO A 386 -12.26 18.45 5.06
N MET A 387 -12.62 17.66 4.05
CA MET A 387 -12.39 16.23 3.99
C MET A 387 -12.11 15.82 2.54
N LEU A 388 -11.18 14.89 2.37
CA LEU A 388 -10.87 14.34 1.07
C LEU A 388 -12.06 13.50 0.58
N ASN A 389 -12.55 13.82 -0.61
CA ASN A 389 -13.59 13.03 -1.23
C ASN A 389 -12.96 11.86 -2.01
N TRP A 390 -13.29 10.65 -1.56
CA TRP A 390 -12.92 9.39 -2.21
C TRP A 390 -14.06 8.77 -3.02
N ARG A 391 -15.24 9.39 -3.06
CA ARG A 391 -16.37 8.87 -3.84
C ARG A 391 -16.00 8.86 -5.32
N ARG A 392 -16.26 7.72 -5.97
CA ARG A 392 -16.04 7.53 -7.40
C ARG A 392 -17.33 7.05 -8.07
N PRO A 393 -17.59 7.41 -9.34
CA PRO A 393 -18.70 6.86 -10.10
C PRO A 393 -18.58 5.33 -10.24
N PRO A 394 -19.71 4.59 -10.27
CA PRO A 394 -19.72 3.18 -10.65
C PRO A 394 -19.10 2.95 -12.04
N VAL A 395 -18.42 1.83 -12.25
CA VAL A 395 -17.72 1.54 -13.52
C VAL A 395 -18.68 1.59 -14.72
N ARG A 396 -19.90 1.08 -14.56
CA ARG A 396 -20.90 1.07 -15.64
C ARG A 396 -21.45 2.44 -16.03
N THR A 397 -21.34 3.44 -15.15
CA THR A 397 -21.81 4.80 -15.44
C THR A 397 -20.69 5.67 -16.01
N LEU A 398 -19.51 5.08 -16.23
CA LEU A 398 -18.40 5.76 -16.88
C LEU A 398 -18.72 5.96 -18.36
N ASP A 399 -18.55 7.18 -18.83
CA ASP A 399 -18.57 7.53 -20.24
C ASP A 399 -17.25 7.06 -20.86
N PRO A 400 -17.27 6.07 -21.76
CA PRO A 400 -16.04 5.52 -22.34
C PRO A 400 -15.30 6.51 -23.25
N SER A 401 -15.96 7.60 -23.66
CA SER A 401 -15.34 8.65 -24.47
C SER A 401 -14.59 9.69 -23.63
N ARG A 402 -14.84 9.73 -22.32
CA ARG A 402 -14.24 10.68 -21.38
C ARG A 402 -13.22 9.99 -20.50
N ARG A 403 -12.22 10.76 -20.06
CA ARG A 403 -11.19 10.29 -19.15
C ARG A 403 -11.56 10.64 -17.72
N ILE A 404 -11.55 9.65 -16.83
CA ILE A 404 -11.77 9.82 -15.40
C ILE A 404 -10.42 9.93 -14.67
N LEU A 405 -10.30 10.91 -13.80
CA LEU A 405 -9.13 11.12 -12.94
C LEU A 405 -9.25 10.31 -11.66
N ALA A 406 -8.13 10.08 -10.97
CA ALA A 406 -8.13 9.39 -9.67
C ALA A 406 -8.84 10.18 -8.56
N THR A 407 -9.22 11.44 -8.82
CA THR A 407 -10.14 12.23 -7.98
C THR A 407 -11.59 11.71 -8.03
N GLY A 408 -11.92 10.84 -9.00
CA GLY A 408 -13.27 10.38 -9.28
C GLY A 408 -14.08 11.30 -10.21
N ARG A 409 -13.47 12.38 -10.73
CA ARG A 409 -14.09 13.32 -11.68
C ARG A 409 -13.56 13.12 -13.08
N TYR A 410 -14.34 13.50 -14.07
CA TYR A 410 -13.82 13.63 -15.43
C TYR A 410 -12.92 14.88 -15.55
N ILE A 411 -12.04 14.89 -16.56
CA ILE A 411 -11.07 15.99 -16.76
C ILE A 411 -11.76 17.36 -16.86
N ASP A 412 -12.81 17.46 -17.66
CA ASP A 412 -13.60 18.69 -17.87
C ASP A 412 -14.33 19.15 -16.59
N GLU A 413 -14.78 18.21 -15.76
CA GLU A 413 -15.38 18.50 -14.45
C GLU A 413 -14.33 18.97 -13.44
N GLN A 414 -13.12 18.42 -13.50
CA GLN A 414 -12.02 18.81 -12.61
C GLN A 414 -11.58 20.24 -12.87
N GLU A 415 -11.49 20.67 -14.14
CA GLU A 415 -11.18 22.07 -14.49
C GLU A 415 -12.23 23.06 -13.98
N ALA A 416 -13.52 22.67 -13.99
CA ALA A 416 -14.58 23.47 -13.39
C ALA A 416 -14.42 23.54 -11.86
N TYR A 417 -14.16 22.40 -11.22
CA TYR A 417 -13.95 22.30 -9.78
C TYR A 417 -12.77 23.15 -9.29
N ASP A 418 -11.64 23.11 -10.00
CA ASP A 418 -10.43 23.84 -9.64
C ASP A 418 -10.63 25.37 -9.74
N ARG A 419 -11.52 25.82 -10.64
CA ARG A 419 -11.90 27.24 -10.75
C ARG A 419 -12.85 27.69 -9.65
N SER A 420 -13.73 26.82 -9.18
CA SER A 420 -14.78 27.18 -8.21
C SER A 420 -14.38 26.95 -6.75
N THR A 421 -13.36 26.12 -6.49
CA THR A 421 -13.03 25.68 -5.13
C THR A 421 -11.96 26.58 -4.50
N PRO A 422 -12.22 27.21 -3.35
CA PRO A 422 -11.20 27.98 -2.64
C PRO A 422 -10.03 27.09 -2.22
N LYS A 423 -8.79 27.55 -2.43
CA LYS A 423 -7.61 26.89 -1.88
C LYS A 423 -7.64 26.98 -0.35
N ILE A 424 -7.54 25.85 0.32
CA ILE A 424 -7.50 25.80 1.79
C ILE A 424 -6.13 26.32 2.24
N LEU A 425 -6.13 27.33 3.10
CA LEU A 425 -4.90 27.81 3.73
C LEU A 425 -4.39 26.73 4.69
N VAL A 426 -3.13 26.34 4.52
CA VAL A 426 -2.46 25.37 5.38
C VAL A 426 -1.80 26.11 6.55
N PRO A 427 -2.17 25.79 7.81
CA PRO A 427 -1.54 26.33 9.01
C PRO A 427 -0.03 26.06 9.09
N ASP A 428 0.38 24.82 8.77
CA ASP A 428 1.77 24.36 8.86
C ASP A 428 2.13 23.55 7.59
N PRO A 429 3.00 24.07 6.71
CA PRO A 429 3.37 23.38 5.46
C PRO A 429 4.23 22.13 5.69
N THR A 430 4.68 21.87 6.92
CA THR A 430 5.47 20.68 7.27
C THR A 430 4.63 19.50 7.71
N ARG A 431 3.35 19.72 8.00
CA ARG A 431 2.42 18.69 8.46
C ARG A 431 1.43 18.27 7.38
N GLY A 432 0.96 17.04 7.52
CA GLY A 432 -0.02 16.42 6.63
C GLY A 432 -1.41 17.01 6.77
N PHE A 433 -2.35 16.47 5.98
CA PHE A 433 -3.77 16.81 6.05
C PHE A 433 -4.53 15.71 6.79
N PRO A 434 -5.56 16.01 7.60
CA PRO A 434 -6.06 17.33 7.96
C PRO A 434 -5.27 18.03 9.07
N GLN A 435 -5.39 19.36 9.13
CA GLN A 435 -4.84 20.18 10.22
C GLN A 435 -5.94 20.99 10.92
N PRO A 436 -5.78 21.28 12.23
CA PRO A 436 -6.64 22.22 12.93
C PRO A 436 -6.47 23.63 12.34
N PRO A 437 -7.56 24.40 12.12
CA PRO A 437 -7.43 25.79 11.68
C PRO A 437 -6.69 26.63 12.74
N VAL A 438 -5.93 27.63 12.29
CA VAL A 438 -5.31 28.59 13.19
C VAL A 438 -6.42 29.40 13.86
N VAL A 439 -6.63 29.19 15.15
CA VAL A 439 -7.40 30.14 15.96
C VAL A 439 -6.57 31.42 15.97
N ALA A 440 -7.02 32.45 15.25
CA ALA A 440 -6.45 33.78 15.41
C ALA A 440 -6.65 34.16 16.87
N SER A 441 -5.58 34.09 17.68
CA SER A 441 -5.61 34.64 19.01
C SER A 441 -5.95 36.12 18.84
N SER A 442 -7.13 36.51 19.32
CA SER A 442 -7.48 37.92 19.48
C SER A 442 -6.32 38.58 20.24
N PRO A 443 -5.79 39.72 19.79
CA PRO A 443 -4.65 40.34 20.44
C PRO A 443 -5.03 40.64 21.89
N GLN A 444 -4.50 39.85 22.82
CA GLN A 444 -4.51 40.22 24.22
C GLN A 444 -3.79 41.56 24.29
N LYS A 445 -4.52 42.60 24.73
CA LYS A 445 -3.95 43.89 25.11
C LYS A 445 -2.75 43.61 26.00
N GLN A 446 -1.55 43.83 25.47
CA GLN A 446 -0.35 43.94 26.29
C GLN A 446 -0.56 45.16 27.18
N VAL A 447 -0.76 44.89 28.47
CA VAL A 447 -0.61 45.90 29.51
C VAL A 447 0.88 46.24 29.55
N ALA A 448 1.16 47.51 29.30
CA ALA A 448 2.49 48.09 29.37
C ALA A 448 3.11 47.86 30.76
N GLY A 449 4.35 47.37 30.77
CA GLY A 449 5.14 47.15 31.96
C GLY A 449 6.63 47.22 31.64
N GLY A 450 7.15 48.44 31.72
CA GLY A 450 8.53 48.92 31.83
C GLY A 450 9.73 47.96 31.83
N GLU A 451 10.68 48.34 30.99
CA GLU A 451 12.12 48.53 31.25
C GLU A 451 13.04 47.33 31.52
N GLY A 452 14.15 47.31 30.76
CA GLY A 452 15.33 46.51 31.07
C GLY A 452 16.13 46.15 29.82
N GLY A 453 16.92 47.09 29.30
CA GLY A 453 17.79 46.86 28.14
C GLY A 453 18.94 45.89 28.43
N ASN A 454 19.39 45.17 27.39
CA ASN A 454 20.81 45.06 27.09
C ASN A 454 21.08 44.57 25.67
N SER A 455 21.92 45.32 24.98
CA SER A 455 22.50 45.02 23.68
C SER A 455 23.59 43.95 23.79
N ILE A 456 23.50 42.84 23.04
CA ILE A 456 24.66 41.99 22.71
C ILE A 456 24.59 41.52 21.25
N SER A 457 25.78 41.44 20.69
CA SER A 457 26.21 41.48 19.30
C SER A 457 26.00 40.21 18.47
N LYS A 458 25.95 40.44 17.15
CA LYS A 458 26.04 39.43 16.08
C LYS A 458 27.31 38.58 16.22
N ARG A 459 27.15 37.25 16.25
CA ARG A 459 28.19 36.30 15.83
C ARG A 459 27.59 35.29 14.85
N LYS A 460 28.02 35.37 13.59
CA LYS A 460 27.93 34.28 12.61
C LYS A 460 28.77 33.11 13.14
N ARG A 461 28.18 31.92 13.23
CA ARG A 461 28.90 30.65 13.21
C ARG A 461 28.40 29.83 12.03
N SER A 462 29.32 29.54 11.13
CA SER A 462 29.24 28.53 10.09
C SER A 462 29.71 27.21 10.72
N ASP A 463 28.78 26.35 11.11
CA ASP A 463 29.10 24.98 11.47
C ASP A 463 28.55 24.08 10.34
N GLY A 464 29.47 23.57 9.52
CA GLY A 464 29.19 22.53 8.56
C GLY A 464 28.95 21.22 9.30
N ASP A 465 27.81 20.57 9.02
CA ASP A 465 27.39 19.34 9.65
C ASP A 465 28.27 18.14 9.21
N PRO A 466 29.07 17.53 10.13
CA PRO A 466 29.89 16.36 9.83
C PRO A 466 29.09 15.08 9.55
N ASN A 467 27.75 15.08 9.72
CA ASN A 467 26.91 13.93 9.36
C ASN A 467 26.62 13.82 7.85
N SER A 468 26.80 14.87 7.05
CA SER A 468 26.51 14.82 5.61
C SER A 468 27.52 13.94 4.85
N THR A 469 28.77 13.91 5.29
CA THR A 469 29.85 13.15 4.65
C THR A 469 29.80 11.66 4.98
N ARG A 470 29.32 11.30 6.18
CA ARG A 470 29.16 9.90 6.61
C ARG A 470 28.01 9.21 5.87
N ARG A 471 26.87 9.87 5.71
CA ARG A 471 25.72 9.34 4.94
C ARG A 471 26.04 9.12 3.45
N LYS A 472 26.86 9.99 2.84
CA LYS A 472 27.29 9.81 1.44
C LYS A 472 28.20 8.59 1.26
N LYS A 473 29.04 8.27 2.27
CA LYS A 473 29.92 7.10 2.23
C LYS A 473 29.14 5.79 2.42
N GLU A 474 28.19 5.77 3.37
CA GLU A 474 27.34 4.59 3.63
C GLU A 474 26.43 4.26 2.41
N MET A 475 25.89 5.27 1.70
CA MET A 475 25.13 5.01 0.46
C MET A 475 26.00 4.53 -0.72
N ALA A 476 27.27 4.93 -0.79
CA ALA A 476 28.19 4.46 -1.83
C ALA A 476 28.56 2.99 -1.63
N GLU A 477 28.80 2.56 -0.38
CA GLU A 477 29.07 1.16 -0.04
C GLU A 477 27.88 0.25 -0.39
N CYS A 478 26.64 0.72 -0.21
CA CYS A 478 25.45 -0.04 -0.63
C CYS A 478 25.34 -0.16 -2.16
N ARG A 479 25.72 0.86 -2.94
CA ARG A 479 25.70 0.78 -4.43
C ARG A 479 26.72 -0.21 -4.98
N THR A 480 27.87 -0.37 -4.32
CA THR A 480 28.93 -1.31 -4.73
C THR A 480 28.68 -2.75 -4.26
N SER A 481 27.72 -2.98 -3.37
CA SER A 481 27.42 -4.29 -2.79
C SER A 481 26.33 -5.07 -3.54
N ILE A 482 25.73 -4.47 -4.58
CA ILE A 482 24.79 -5.16 -5.47
C ILE A 482 25.63 -5.88 -6.52
N PRO A 483 25.61 -7.23 -6.60
CA PRO A 483 26.34 -7.95 -7.65
C PRO A 483 25.78 -7.53 -9.01
N SER A 484 26.63 -7.07 -9.93
CA SER A 484 26.22 -6.93 -11.32
C SER A 484 25.94 -8.31 -11.89
N SER A 485 24.76 -8.51 -12.47
CA SER A 485 24.43 -9.67 -13.29
C SER A 485 25.25 -9.63 -14.59
N GLY A 486 26.54 -9.93 -14.48
CA GLY A 486 27.47 -9.87 -15.60
C GLY A 486 28.85 -10.27 -15.13
N ASP A 487 29.06 -11.59 -15.01
CA ASP A 487 30.29 -12.28 -15.37
C ASP A 487 30.15 -13.76 -15.00
N ALA A 488 29.50 -14.51 -15.88
CA ALA A 488 29.61 -15.95 -15.96
C ALA A 488 30.10 -16.30 -17.36
N ALA A 489 31.42 -16.22 -17.57
CA ALA A 489 32.10 -16.84 -18.70
C ALA A 489 33.60 -16.98 -18.42
N SER A 490 33.99 -18.14 -17.87
CA SER A 490 35.13 -19.00 -18.31
C SER A 490 35.18 -20.25 -17.44
#